data_AF-A0A8H5XY24-F1
#
_entry.id   AF-A0A8H5XY24-F1
#
_cell.length_a   1.000
_cell.length_b   1.000
_cell.length_c   1.000
_cell.angle_alpha   90.00
_cell.angle_beta   90.00
_cell.angle_gamma   90.00
#
_symmetry.space_group_name_H-M   'P 1'
#
loop_
_entity.id
_entity.type
_entity.pdbx_description
1 polymer ?
#
loop_
_entity_poly.entity_id
_entity_poly.type
_entity_poly.pdbx_seq_one_letter_code
_entity_poly.pdbx_strand_id
1 'polypeptide(L)'
;MAPTREEEKQQQRLALAKANKIEYDIVRSTSAIRPGRIIPLPPRREMITAPSEGRTDRPQSETASQAGMSHNKHCANCGGDGHLLANCVTAEHGSIWVCVFCKTSDHFTDACPSFKKLGLAAKVKLLVTDRAGKPQLSTHRCWCRFLHDFLVSEETKHLPAPTAFPWRITFAEGLFKAKTIHQIQEELDTTQDASKLPKDLEMQGLKDVYSRHWNIEELPWPRPPSTFSDYEE
;
A
#
# COMPACT_ATOMS: atom_id res chain seq x y z
N MET A 1 7.24 14.56 -34.60
CA MET A 1 8.16 13.54 -34.07
C MET A 1 7.30 12.43 -33.46
N ALA A 2 7.53 11.18 -33.83
CA ALA A 2 6.79 10.06 -33.26
C ALA A 2 7.21 9.84 -31.80
N PRO A 3 6.28 9.50 -30.89
CA PRO A 3 6.63 9.18 -29.52
C PRO A 3 7.58 7.98 -29.49
N THR A 4 8.54 8.02 -28.58
CA THR A 4 9.42 6.91 -28.31
C THR A 4 8.63 5.75 -27.69
N ARG A 5 9.13 4.53 -27.86
CA ARG A 5 8.53 3.31 -27.29
C ARG A 5 8.35 3.37 -25.76
N GLU A 6 9.17 4.19 -25.09
CA GLU A 6 9.08 4.46 -23.64
C GLU A 6 7.89 5.39 -23.31
N GLU A 7 7.69 6.43 -24.11
CA GLU A 7 6.58 7.38 -23.98
C GLU A 7 5.22 6.72 -24.25
N GLU A 8 5.16 5.80 -25.22
CA GLU A 8 3.95 5.01 -25.50
C GLU A 8 3.56 4.12 -24.32
N LYS A 9 4.54 3.45 -23.68
CA LYS A 9 4.30 2.65 -22.48
C LYS A 9 3.83 3.50 -21.30
N GLN A 10 4.40 4.70 -21.15
CA GLN A 10 3.99 5.63 -20.10
C GLN A 10 2.56 6.13 -20.31
N GLN A 11 2.18 6.43 -21.55
CA GLN A 11 0.82 6.83 -21.90
C GLN A 11 -0.17 5.67 -21.68
N GLN A 12 0.19 4.44 -22.01
CA GLN A 12 -0.63 3.26 -21.73
C GLN A 12 -0.85 3.03 -20.23
N ARG A 13 0.19 3.20 -19.40
CA ARG A 13 0.07 3.12 -17.93
C ARG A 13 -0.85 4.21 -17.37
N LEU A 14 -0.73 5.43 -17.87
CA LEU A 14 -1.59 6.55 -17.47
C LEU A 14 -3.04 6.34 -17.90
N ALA A 15 -3.28 5.80 -19.09
CA ALA A 15 -4.60 5.45 -19.57
C ALA A 15 -5.23 4.33 -18.72
N LEU A 16 -4.45 3.29 -18.37
CA LEU A 16 -4.89 2.20 -17.50
C LEU A 16 -5.21 2.69 -16.08
N ALA A 17 -4.39 3.58 -15.52
CA ALA A 17 -4.63 4.18 -14.21
C ALA A 17 -5.92 5.04 -14.19
N LYS A 18 -6.14 5.84 -15.25
CA LYS A 18 -7.37 6.64 -15.43
C LYS A 18 -8.60 5.77 -15.63
N ALA A 19 -8.52 4.73 -16.47
CA ALA A 19 -9.63 3.82 -16.74
C ALA A 19 -10.04 3.01 -15.50
N ASN A 20 -9.08 2.62 -14.66
CA ASN A 20 -9.33 1.85 -13.45
C ASN A 20 -9.65 2.70 -12.21
N LYS A 21 -9.92 4.02 -12.37
CA LYS A 21 -10.10 4.99 -11.26
C LYS A 21 -9.04 4.82 -10.16
N ILE A 22 -7.78 4.56 -10.56
CA ILE A 22 -6.66 4.44 -9.63
C ILE A 22 -6.25 5.87 -9.27
N GLU A 23 -6.99 6.48 -8.36
CA GLU A 23 -6.77 7.85 -7.88
C GLU A 23 -5.47 7.98 -7.05
N TYR A 24 -4.76 6.87 -6.80
CA TYR A 24 -3.58 6.89 -5.93
C TYR A 24 -2.32 7.50 -6.56
N ASP A 25 -2.14 7.37 -7.87
CA ASP A 25 -0.93 7.85 -8.53
C ASP A 25 -1.00 9.33 -8.98
N ILE A 26 -2.20 9.91 -9.07
CA ILE A 26 -2.39 11.29 -9.54
C ILE A 26 -2.12 12.30 -8.41
N VAL A 27 -2.35 11.95 -7.15
CA VAL A 27 -2.13 12.84 -5.99
C VAL A 27 -0.63 13.15 -5.76
N ARG A 28 0.30 12.41 -6.39
CA ARG A 28 1.75 12.66 -6.23
C ARG A 28 2.40 13.59 -7.26
N SER A 29 1.68 14.11 -8.26
CA SER A 29 2.31 14.88 -9.34
C SER A 29 2.01 16.39 -9.37
N THR A 30 1.16 16.93 -8.48
CA THR A 30 0.78 18.37 -8.53
C THR A 30 1.24 19.22 -7.36
N SER A 31 1.93 18.66 -6.35
CA SER A 31 2.37 19.42 -5.16
C SER A 31 3.85 19.85 -5.19
N ALA A 32 4.54 19.70 -6.32
CA ALA A 32 5.91 20.19 -6.52
C ALA A 32 5.92 21.54 -7.27
N ILE A 33 5.21 22.54 -6.76
CA ILE A 33 5.45 23.95 -7.11
C ILE A 33 5.73 24.68 -5.79
N ARG A 34 7.02 24.83 -5.45
CA ARG A 34 7.45 25.83 -4.46
C ARG A 34 7.79 27.12 -5.22
N PRO A 35 7.23 28.28 -4.86
CA PRO A 35 7.77 29.56 -5.28
C PRO A 35 9.11 29.82 -4.56
N GLY A 36 10.09 30.37 -5.30
CA GLY A 36 11.49 30.41 -4.90
C GLY A 36 11.96 31.66 -4.16
N ARG A 37 13.20 31.51 -3.61
CA ARG A 37 14.25 32.48 -3.21
C ARG A 37 13.88 33.50 -2.11
N ILE A 38 14.78 33.91 -1.20
CA ILE A 38 16.16 34.42 -1.38
C ILE A 38 17.05 34.05 -0.18
N ILE A 39 18.33 33.78 -0.46
CA ILE A 39 19.45 33.59 0.49
C ILE A 39 20.18 34.94 0.66
N PRO A 40 20.53 35.38 1.87
CA PRO A 40 21.63 36.32 2.09
C PRO A 40 22.93 35.58 2.45
N LEU A 41 24.02 35.86 1.71
CA LEU A 41 25.39 35.42 2.00
C LEU A 41 26.03 36.22 3.17
N PRO A 42 27.05 35.68 3.87
CA PRO A 42 27.65 36.28 5.06
C PRO A 42 28.90 37.14 4.75
N PRO A 43 29.34 38.02 5.68
CA PRO A 43 30.65 38.65 5.63
C PRO A 43 31.74 37.83 6.38
N ARG A 44 32.98 38.27 6.22
CA ARG A 44 34.23 37.50 6.08
C ARG A 44 35.23 37.81 7.21
N ARG A 45 36.14 36.85 7.50
CA ARG A 45 37.46 36.93 8.20
C ARG A 45 37.42 36.97 9.75
N GLU A 46 38.31 36.34 10.53
CA GLU A 46 39.78 36.15 10.44
C GLU A 46 40.34 34.82 11.03
N MET A 47 41.63 34.58 10.73
CA MET A 47 42.47 33.39 10.94
C MET A 47 43.09 33.30 12.34
N ILE A 48 43.25 32.08 12.89
CA ILE A 48 44.38 31.68 13.76
C ILE A 48 44.82 30.24 13.39
N THR A 49 46.13 30.01 13.49
CA THR A 49 47.01 28.96 12.96
C THR A 49 47.24 27.70 13.82
N ALA A 50 47.63 26.60 13.14
CA ALA A 50 48.52 25.46 13.54
C ALA A 50 47.87 24.14 14.10
N PRO A 51 48.57 22.97 14.10
CA PRO A 51 48.33 21.85 13.17
C PRO A 51 47.99 20.47 13.81
N SER A 52 47.49 19.55 12.95
CA SER A 52 47.47 18.06 12.94
C SER A 52 47.55 17.27 14.27
N GLU A 53 46.77 16.24 14.57
CA GLU A 53 46.45 15.00 13.83
C GLU A 53 45.26 14.29 14.54
N GLY A 54 44.53 13.42 13.83
CA GLY A 54 43.90 12.26 14.49
C GLY A 54 42.40 12.04 14.28
N ARG A 55 42.09 11.29 13.22
CA ARG A 55 41.04 10.27 13.11
C ARG A 55 39.54 10.65 13.12
N THR A 56 39.00 10.46 11.91
CA THR A 56 37.75 9.76 11.57
C THR A 56 36.46 10.24 12.21
N ASP A 57 35.79 11.16 11.51
CA ASP A 57 34.33 11.17 11.45
C ASP A 57 33.84 11.53 10.05
N ARG A 58 32.81 10.78 9.64
CA ARG A 58 32.15 10.74 8.34
C ARG A 58 31.41 12.05 8.04
N PRO A 59 31.62 12.72 6.88
CA PRO A 59 30.80 13.86 6.52
C PRO A 59 29.53 13.44 5.80
N GLN A 60 28.44 14.05 6.27
CA GLN A 60 27.14 14.15 5.64
C GLN A 60 27.15 15.31 4.62
N SER A 61 26.41 15.13 3.51
CA SER A 61 25.96 16.16 2.54
C SER A 61 27.06 16.78 1.64
N GLU A 62 26.87 17.16 0.38
CA GLU A 62 25.69 17.44 -0.45
C GLU A 62 26.23 17.74 -1.86
N THR A 63 25.62 17.28 -2.97
CA THR A 63 25.15 18.15 -4.08
C THR A 63 24.55 17.37 -5.25
N ALA A 64 23.55 18.01 -5.84
CA ALA A 64 22.65 17.58 -6.89
C ALA A 64 23.31 17.09 -8.19
N SER A 65 22.71 16.07 -8.80
CA SER A 65 22.11 16.16 -10.14
C SER A 65 21.51 14.80 -10.54
N GLN A 66 20.57 14.87 -11.49
CA GLN A 66 19.88 13.76 -12.17
C GLN A 66 18.69 13.14 -11.43
N ALA A 67 17.51 13.65 -11.82
CA ALA A 67 16.33 12.85 -12.02
C ALA A 67 16.65 11.69 -12.99
N GLY A 68 17.19 10.62 -12.44
CA GLY A 68 17.38 9.33 -13.10
C GLY A 68 16.52 8.29 -12.39
N MET A 69 15.89 7.42 -13.16
CA MET A 69 15.27 6.16 -12.77
C MET A 69 15.68 5.70 -11.36
N SER A 70 14.76 5.61 -10.39
CA SER A 70 15.13 5.05 -9.09
C SER A 70 15.31 3.54 -9.23
N HIS A 71 16.47 3.15 -9.75
CA HIS A 71 17.02 1.82 -9.58
C HIS A 71 17.10 1.56 -8.07
N ASN A 72 16.41 0.52 -7.62
CA ASN A 72 16.47 -0.07 -6.28
C ASN A 72 15.87 0.74 -5.14
N LYS A 73 14.55 1.01 -5.20
CA LYS A 73 13.77 1.16 -3.96
C LYS A 73 13.34 -0.22 -3.50
N HIS A 74 14.18 -0.85 -2.68
CA HIS A 74 13.83 -2.05 -1.94
C HIS A 74 12.44 -1.92 -1.30
N CYS A 75 11.71 -3.02 -1.25
CA CYS A 75 10.44 -3.10 -0.56
C CYS A 75 10.64 -2.72 0.90
N ALA A 76 9.93 -1.69 1.37
CA ALA A 76 10.12 -1.16 2.71
C ALA A 76 9.74 -2.15 3.84
N ASN A 77 9.03 -3.24 3.52
CA ASN A 77 8.66 -4.28 4.47
C ASN A 77 9.68 -5.42 4.54
N CYS A 78 10.04 -6.03 3.41
CA CYS A 78 10.92 -7.21 3.41
C CYS A 78 12.36 -6.91 2.96
N GLY A 79 12.65 -5.70 2.49
CA GLY A 79 13.96 -5.32 1.95
C GLY A 79 14.28 -5.92 0.56
N GLY A 80 13.42 -6.77 0.01
CA GLY A 80 13.62 -7.36 -1.32
C GLY A 80 13.52 -6.33 -2.45
N ASP A 81 14.17 -6.60 -3.56
CA ASP A 81 13.97 -5.91 -4.83
C ASP A 81 12.87 -6.58 -5.66
N GLY A 82 12.56 -6.04 -6.84
CA GLY A 82 11.57 -6.64 -7.76
C GLY A 82 10.11 -6.29 -7.53
N HIS A 83 9.69 -5.83 -6.33
CA HIS A 83 8.28 -5.50 -6.07
C HIS A 83 8.03 -4.22 -5.26
N LEU A 84 6.79 -3.75 -5.39
CA LEU A 84 6.23 -2.68 -4.56
C LEU A 84 5.67 -3.26 -3.27
N LEU A 85 5.64 -2.45 -2.20
CA LEU A 85 5.02 -2.81 -0.92
C LEU A 85 3.58 -3.32 -1.07
N ALA A 86 2.81 -2.79 -2.03
CA ALA A 86 1.46 -3.25 -2.35
C ALA A 86 1.38 -4.72 -2.81
N ASN A 87 2.48 -5.27 -3.32
CA ASN A 87 2.61 -6.65 -3.80
C ASN A 87 3.46 -7.53 -2.87
N CYS A 88 3.94 -6.99 -1.76
CA CYS A 88 4.70 -7.78 -0.79
C CYS A 88 3.78 -8.84 -0.14
N VAL A 89 4.24 -10.09 -0.11
CA VAL A 89 3.59 -11.22 0.56
C VAL A 89 4.34 -11.69 1.80
N THR A 90 5.54 -11.16 2.05
CA THR A 90 6.30 -11.46 3.27
C THR A 90 5.65 -10.78 4.48
N ALA A 91 5.28 -11.56 5.50
CA ALA A 91 4.70 -11.04 6.74
C ALA A 91 5.15 -11.88 7.94
N GLU A 92 6.21 -11.45 8.62
CA GLU A 92 6.82 -12.17 9.75
C GLU A 92 5.83 -12.45 10.88
N HIS A 93 5.01 -11.46 11.21
CA HIS A 93 3.96 -11.56 12.24
C HIS A 93 2.55 -11.70 11.62
N GLY A 94 2.47 -12.31 10.44
CA GLY A 94 1.22 -12.54 9.72
C GLY A 94 0.52 -11.29 9.17
N SER A 95 1.10 -10.11 9.34
CA SER A 95 0.63 -8.84 8.79
C SER A 95 1.80 -7.93 8.39
N ILE A 96 1.54 -6.97 7.51
CA ILE A 96 2.53 -5.96 7.10
C ILE A 96 2.43 -4.74 8.01
N TRP A 97 3.49 -4.44 8.76
CA TRP A 97 3.52 -3.36 9.77
C TRP A 97 3.99 -2.01 9.21
N VAL A 98 4.41 -1.99 7.95
CA VAL A 98 4.85 -0.78 7.27
C VAL A 98 3.66 -0.03 6.68
N CYS A 99 3.57 1.27 6.97
CA CYS A 99 2.60 2.14 6.35
C CYS A 99 2.81 2.20 4.84
N VAL A 100 1.78 1.86 4.06
CA VAL A 100 1.87 1.82 2.59
C VAL A 100 2.12 3.17 1.92
N PHE A 101 1.81 4.28 2.61
CA PHE A 101 1.98 5.64 2.09
C PHE A 101 3.36 6.22 2.42
N CYS A 102 3.76 6.10 3.68
CA CYS A 102 5.01 6.67 4.18
C CYS A 102 6.19 5.72 3.95
N LYS A 103 5.94 4.42 3.80
CA LYS A 103 6.94 3.36 3.68
C LYS A 103 7.86 3.27 4.90
N THR A 104 7.30 3.52 6.09
CA THR A 104 7.98 3.38 7.38
C THR A 104 7.09 2.58 8.35
N SER A 105 7.69 2.04 9.41
CA SER A 105 7.00 1.33 10.49
C SER A 105 6.66 2.23 11.70
N ASP A 106 6.84 3.55 11.58
CA ASP A 106 6.60 4.50 12.69
C ASP A 106 5.11 4.58 13.08
N HIS A 107 4.22 4.20 12.17
CA HIS A 107 2.77 4.19 12.40
C HIS A 107 2.08 3.14 11.54
N PHE A 108 0.94 2.63 12.03
CA PHE A 108 0.06 1.77 11.24
C PHE A 108 -0.61 2.54 10.11
N THR A 109 -1.04 1.81 9.07
CA THR A 109 -1.58 2.40 7.84
C THR A 109 -2.79 3.30 8.13
N ASP A 110 -3.65 2.93 9.08
CA ASP A 110 -4.87 3.68 9.40
C ASP A 110 -4.65 4.95 10.25
N ALA A 111 -3.48 5.07 10.89
CA ALA A 111 -3.06 6.30 11.56
C ALA A 111 -2.52 7.36 10.59
N CYS A 112 -2.15 6.96 9.37
CA CYS A 112 -1.54 7.83 8.37
C CYS A 112 -2.50 8.96 7.94
N PRO A 113 -2.05 10.23 7.88
CA PRO A 113 -2.88 11.33 7.37
C PRO A 113 -3.41 11.10 5.95
N SER A 114 -2.61 10.46 5.08
CA SER A 114 -3.04 10.11 3.72
C SER A 114 -4.16 9.07 3.72
N PHE A 115 -4.11 8.07 4.60
CA PHE A 115 -5.19 7.10 4.75
C PHE A 115 -6.47 7.75 5.25
N LYS A 116 -6.35 8.64 6.25
CA LYS A 116 -7.53 9.29 6.86
C LYS A 116 -8.35 10.10 5.85
N LYS A 117 -7.68 10.71 4.88
CA LYS A 117 -8.29 11.46 3.77
C LYS A 117 -9.04 10.59 2.75
N LEU A 118 -8.83 9.27 2.76
CA LEU A 118 -9.53 8.38 1.83
C LEU A 118 -11.00 8.23 2.21
N GLY A 119 -11.87 8.21 1.19
CA GLY A 119 -13.25 7.77 1.34
C GLY A 119 -13.33 6.28 1.69
N LEU A 120 -14.50 5.84 2.18
CA LEU A 120 -14.71 4.48 2.67
C LEU A 120 -14.42 3.41 1.59
N ALA A 121 -14.90 3.61 0.37
CA ALA A 121 -14.63 2.70 -0.75
C ALA A 121 -13.13 2.56 -1.05
N ALA A 122 -12.37 3.67 -1.02
CA ALA A 122 -10.92 3.64 -1.25
C ALA A 122 -10.18 2.95 -0.10
N LYS A 123 -10.64 3.12 1.15
CA LYS A 123 -10.11 2.39 2.32
C LYS A 123 -10.32 0.88 2.18
N VAL A 124 -11.53 0.45 1.81
CA VAL A 124 -11.83 -0.99 1.59
C VAL A 124 -11.05 -1.55 0.41
N LYS A 125 -10.94 -0.81 -0.69
CA LYS A 125 -10.11 -1.22 -1.81
C LYS A 125 -8.67 -1.49 -1.37
N LEU A 126 -8.07 -0.56 -0.61
CA LEU A 126 -6.69 -0.68 -0.13
C LEU A 126 -6.51 -1.85 0.85
N LEU A 127 -7.39 -1.97 1.85
CA LEU A 127 -7.22 -2.92 2.94
C LEU A 127 -7.69 -4.34 2.58
N VAL A 128 -8.65 -4.46 1.66
CA VAL A 128 -9.32 -5.73 1.33
C VAL A 128 -8.98 -6.15 -0.09
N THR A 129 -9.45 -5.40 -1.09
CA THR A 129 -9.37 -5.83 -2.50
C THR A 129 -7.94 -5.93 -3.00
N ASP A 130 -7.10 -4.91 -2.76
CA ASP A 130 -5.71 -4.86 -3.22
C ASP A 130 -4.82 -5.87 -2.48
N ARG A 131 -5.29 -6.32 -1.31
CA ARG A 131 -4.66 -7.33 -0.44
C ARG A 131 -5.32 -8.71 -0.53
N ALA A 132 -6.27 -8.90 -1.44
CA ALA A 132 -6.89 -10.20 -1.65
C ALA A 132 -5.83 -11.26 -1.99
N GLY A 133 -5.86 -12.39 -1.27
CA GLY A 133 -4.88 -13.47 -1.44
C GLY A 133 -3.45 -13.08 -1.02
N LYS A 134 -3.29 -12.07 -0.16
CA LYS A 134 -2.00 -11.61 0.38
C LYS A 134 -2.16 -11.31 1.89
N PRO A 135 -1.07 -11.12 2.65
CA PRO A 135 -1.17 -10.72 4.05
C PRO A 135 -1.91 -9.40 4.21
N GLN A 136 -2.68 -9.25 5.27
CA GLN A 136 -3.32 -7.98 5.61
C GLN A 136 -2.32 -6.89 6.00
N LEU A 137 -2.73 -5.62 5.86
CA LEU A 137 -2.00 -4.48 6.40
C LEU A 137 -2.33 -4.32 7.89
N SER A 138 -1.31 -4.06 8.71
CA SER A 138 -1.50 -3.75 10.12
C SER A 138 -2.16 -2.39 10.28
N THR A 139 -3.21 -2.38 11.09
CA THR A 139 -4.13 -1.25 11.36
C THR A 139 -4.58 -1.34 12.81
N HIS A 140 -4.82 -0.19 13.45
CA HIS A 140 -5.45 -0.17 14.78
C HIS A 140 -6.89 -0.68 14.70
N ARG A 141 -7.63 -0.27 13.67
CA ARG A 141 -8.98 -0.75 13.38
C ARG A 141 -8.93 -1.87 12.35
N CYS A 142 -9.40 -3.07 12.71
CA CYS A 142 -9.47 -4.22 11.80
C CYS A 142 -10.09 -3.86 10.44
N TRP A 143 -9.45 -4.30 9.35
CA TRP A 143 -9.98 -4.13 7.98
C TRP A 143 -11.42 -4.65 7.84
N CYS A 144 -11.76 -5.70 8.59
CA CYS A 144 -13.09 -6.29 8.63
C CYS A 144 -14.16 -5.28 9.06
N ARG A 145 -13.84 -4.31 9.92
CA ARG A 145 -14.80 -3.25 10.31
C ARG A 145 -14.97 -2.20 9.22
N PHE A 146 -13.91 -1.85 8.49
CA PHE A 146 -14.05 -0.99 7.31
C PHE A 146 -14.91 -1.66 6.23
N LEU A 147 -14.75 -2.98 6.05
CA LEU A 147 -15.60 -3.73 5.13
C LEU A 147 -17.05 -3.77 5.60
N HIS A 148 -17.30 -3.96 6.90
CA HIS A 148 -18.66 -3.93 7.44
C HIS A 148 -19.33 -2.57 7.16
N ASP A 149 -18.67 -1.47 7.55
CA ASP A 149 -19.14 -0.11 7.27
C ASP A 149 -19.46 0.08 5.78
N PHE A 150 -18.61 -0.44 4.89
CA PHE A 150 -18.80 -0.35 3.44
C PHE A 150 -20.03 -1.12 2.94
N LEU A 151 -20.35 -2.26 3.53
CA LEU A 151 -21.49 -3.06 3.11
C LEU A 151 -22.82 -2.54 3.64
N VAL A 152 -22.81 -1.80 4.75
CA VAL A 152 -24.03 -1.23 5.37
C VAL A 152 -24.23 0.26 5.05
N SER A 153 -23.23 0.95 4.50
CA SER A 153 -23.33 2.37 4.19
C SER A 153 -24.14 2.63 2.92
N GLU A 154 -25.06 3.60 3.01
CA GLU A 154 -25.84 4.09 1.88
C GLU A 154 -24.98 4.69 0.77
N GLU A 155 -23.81 5.25 1.12
CA GLU A 155 -22.88 5.84 0.16
C GLU A 155 -22.23 4.80 -0.75
N THR A 156 -22.12 3.54 -0.30
CA THR A 156 -21.40 2.47 -0.98
C THR A 156 -22.28 1.30 -1.39
N LYS A 157 -23.58 1.32 -1.08
CA LYS A 157 -24.55 0.26 -1.42
C LYS A 157 -24.63 -0.10 -2.91
N HIS A 158 -24.26 0.84 -3.79
CA HIS A 158 -24.28 0.66 -5.24
C HIS A 158 -22.97 0.05 -5.79
N LEU A 159 -21.95 -0.09 -4.93
CA LEU A 159 -20.67 -0.70 -5.29
C LEU A 159 -20.72 -2.20 -5.01
N PRO A 160 -20.06 -3.03 -5.84
CA PRO A 160 -20.03 -4.47 -5.63
C PRO A 160 -19.29 -4.83 -4.34
N ALA A 161 -19.80 -5.84 -3.64
CA ALA A 161 -19.10 -6.41 -2.50
C ALA A 161 -17.79 -7.10 -2.94
N PRO A 162 -16.70 -6.96 -2.18
CA PRO A 162 -15.48 -7.73 -2.43
C PRO A 162 -15.74 -9.24 -2.37
N THR A 163 -15.16 -9.99 -3.30
CA THR A 163 -15.29 -11.45 -3.41
C THR A 163 -14.05 -12.22 -2.97
N ALA A 164 -12.94 -11.51 -2.71
CA ALA A 164 -11.69 -12.08 -2.25
C ALA A 164 -11.11 -11.20 -1.14
N PHE A 165 -10.41 -11.85 -0.20
CA PHE A 165 -10.04 -11.25 1.07
C PHE A 165 -8.56 -11.46 1.39
N PRO A 166 -7.98 -10.62 2.26
CA PRO A 166 -6.64 -10.84 2.78
C PRO A 166 -6.54 -12.18 3.51
N TRP A 167 -5.35 -12.76 3.51
CA TRP A 167 -5.03 -13.92 4.34
C TRP A 167 -5.21 -13.58 5.82
N ARG A 168 -5.61 -14.59 6.60
CA ARG A 168 -5.54 -14.52 8.06
C ARG A 168 -4.10 -14.40 8.52
N ILE A 169 -3.93 -13.75 9.68
CA ILE A 169 -2.64 -13.59 10.35
C ILE A 169 -1.94 -14.95 10.50
N THR A 170 -2.65 -15.94 11.04
CA THR A 170 -2.09 -17.28 11.30
C THR A 170 -1.64 -18.00 10.03
N PHE A 171 -2.36 -17.82 8.91
CA PHE A 171 -1.99 -18.41 7.63
C PHE A 171 -0.72 -17.76 7.07
N ALA A 172 -0.68 -16.42 7.02
CA ALA A 172 0.48 -15.68 6.55
C ALA A 172 1.74 -15.93 7.41
N GLU A 173 1.58 -15.99 8.74
CA GLU A 173 2.66 -16.33 9.67
C GLU A 173 3.15 -17.77 9.45
N GLY A 174 2.24 -18.71 9.18
CA GLY A 174 2.58 -20.09 8.83
C GLY A 174 3.44 -20.19 7.57
N LEU A 175 3.09 -19.44 6.51
CA LEU A 175 3.87 -19.37 5.27
C LEU A 175 5.27 -18.78 5.53
N PHE A 176 5.37 -17.76 6.38
CA PHE A 176 6.66 -17.18 6.75
C PHE A 176 7.53 -18.19 7.50
N LYS A 177 6.99 -18.87 8.51
CA LYS A 177 7.71 -19.88 9.31
C LYS A 177 8.15 -21.09 8.51
N ALA A 178 7.38 -21.49 7.50
CA ALA A 178 7.76 -22.56 6.57
C ALA A 178 8.94 -22.20 5.66
N LYS A 179 9.44 -20.96 5.68
CA LYS A 179 10.54 -20.42 4.84
C LYS A 179 10.26 -20.48 3.33
N THR A 180 9.06 -20.84 2.92
CA THR A 180 8.62 -20.85 1.51
C THR A 180 8.22 -19.47 1.02
N ILE A 181 7.96 -18.51 1.92
CA ILE A 181 7.45 -17.19 1.55
C ILE A 181 8.37 -16.40 0.61
N HIS A 182 9.69 -16.59 0.71
CA HIS A 182 10.65 -15.94 -0.19
C HIS A 182 10.56 -16.50 -1.62
N GLN A 183 10.39 -17.82 -1.76
CA GLN A 183 10.18 -18.47 -3.05
C GLN A 183 8.83 -18.04 -3.67
N ILE A 184 7.79 -17.93 -2.83
CA ILE A 184 6.48 -17.43 -3.26
C ILE A 184 6.59 -15.97 -3.74
N GLN A 185 7.33 -15.11 -3.01
CA GLN A 185 7.56 -13.73 -3.42
C GLN A 185 8.32 -13.66 -4.75
N GLU A 186 9.40 -14.44 -4.91
CA GLU A 186 10.20 -14.47 -6.13
C GLU A 186 9.39 -14.95 -7.35
N GLU A 187 8.57 -16.00 -7.19
CA GLU A 187 7.68 -16.45 -8.25
C GLU A 187 6.64 -15.39 -8.60
N LEU A 188 6.06 -14.72 -7.60
CA LEU A 188 5.11 -13.62 -7.84
C LEU A 188 5.78 -12.46 -8.56
N ASP A 189 7.00 -12.09 -8.19
CA ASP A 189 7.74 -10.98 -8.79
C ASP A 189 8.09 -11.29 -10.25
N THR A 190 8.40 -12.55 -10.54
CA THR A 190 8.73 -13.04 -11.89
C THR A 190 7.51 -13.15 -12.80
N THR A 191 6.44 -13.77 -12.29
CA THR A 191 5.26 -14.13 -13.11
C THR A 191 4.17 -13.07 -13.10
N GLN A 192 4.15 -12.23 -12.07
CA GLN A 192 3.07 -11.28 -11.77
C GLN A 192 1.68 -11.94 -11.67
N ASP A 193 1.65 -13.26 -11.43
CA ASP A 193 0.43 -14.06 -11.40
C ASP A 193 -0.01 -14.34 -9.96
N ALA A 194 -0.92 -13.49 -9.46
CA ALA A 194 -1.49 -13.65 -8.13
C ALA A 194 -2.36 -14.91 -7.97
N SER A 195 -2.78 -15.57 -9.06
CA SER A 195 -3.60 -16.78 -8.99
C SER A 195 -2.82 -18.00 -8.48
N LYS A 196 -1.48 -17.93 -8.53
CA LYS A 196 -0.56 -18.95 -8.02
C LYS A 196 -0.28 -18.83 -6.53
N LEU A 197 -0.71 -17.74 -5.91
CA LEU A 197 -0.51 -17.55 -4.48
C LEU A 197 -1.29 -18.62 -3.68
N PRO A 198 -0.74 -19.08 -2.54
CA PRO A 198 -1.45 -20.01 -1.67
C PRO A 198 -2.82 -19.48 -1.27
N LYS A 199 -3.81 -20.38 -1.24
CA LYS A 199 -5.19 -20.03 -0.85
C LYS A 199 -5.39 -20.28 0.64
N ASP A 200 -5.87 -19.26 1.34
CA ASP A 200 -6.33 -19.41 2.74
C ASP A 200 -7.76 -19.96 2.75
N LEU A 201 -7.90 -21.28 2.79
CA LEU A 201 -9.19 -21.98 2.68
C LEU A 201 -10.21 -21.61 3.78
N GLU A 202 -9.75 -20.96 4.84
CA GLU A 202 -10.59 -20.53 5.95
C GLU A 202 -11.01 -19.04 5.86
N MET A 203 -10.65 -18.36 4.77
CA MET A 203 -10.99 -16.98 4.46
C MET A 203 -11.27 -16.81 2.96
N GLN A 204 -12.35 -17.41 2.47
CA GLN A 204 -12.71 -17.46 1.05
C GLN A 204 -13.91 -16.58 0.69
N GLY A 205 -14.79 -16.27 1.65
CA GLY A 205 -16.01 -15.52 1.39
C GLY A 205 -16.48 -14.64 2.55
N LEU A 206 -17.50 -13.80 2.30
CA LEU A 206 -18.14 -12.99 3.35
C LEU A 206 -18.67 -13.82 4.52
N LYS A 207 -19.09 -15.07 4.27
CA LYS A 207 -19.52 -15.98 5.33
C LYS A 207 -18.40 -16.29 6.32
N ASP A 208 -17.17 -16.43 5.83
CA ASP A 208 -15.99 -16.67 6.67
C ASP A 208 -15.61 -15.41 7.44
N VAL A 209 -15.67 -14.24 6.77
CA VAL A 209 -15.45 -12.94 7.42
C VAL A 209 -16.44 -12.74 8.57
N TYR A 210 -17.73 -13.01 8.35
CA TYR A 210 -18.73 -12.90 9.39
C TYR A 210 -18.46 -13.85 10.55
N SER A 211 -18.28 -15.14 10.26
CA SER A 211 -18.13 -16.16 11.31
C SER A 211 -16.90 -15.92 12.19
N ARG A 212 -15.82 -15.38 11.61
CA ARG A 212 -14.53 -15.19 12.30
C ARG A 212 -14.32 -13.80 12.89
N HIS A 213 -14.99 -12.79 12.37
CA HIS A 213 -14.79 -11.41 12.81
C HIS A 213 -16.07 -10.79 13.32
N TRP A 214 -17.06 -10.59 12.45
CA TRP A 214 -18.27 -9.82 12.79
C TRP A 214 -19.13 -10.48 13.85
N ASN A 215 -19.30 -11.80 13.80
CA ASN A 215 -20.08 -12.53 14.79
C ASN A 215 -19.47 -12.46 16.19
N ILE A 216 -18.12 -12.44 16.28
CA ILE A 216 -17.40 -12.30 17.56
C ILE A 216 -17.52 -10.86 18.10
N GLU A 217 -17.56 -9.88 17.20
CA GLU A 217 -17.74 -8.47 17.54
C GLU A 217 -19.22 -8.05 17.65
N GLU A 218 -20.16 -9.01 17.63
CA GLU A 218 -21.62 -8.79 17.66
C GLU A 218 -22.13 -7.83 16.56
N LEU A 219 -21.41 -7.76 15.44
CA LEU A 219 -21.83 -6.99 14.28
C LEU A 219 -22.83 -7.80 13.44
N PRO A 220 -23.96 -7.18 13.04
CA PRO A 220 -24.97 -7.88 12.26
C PRO A 220 -24.46 -8.25 10.87
N TRP A 221 -25.00 -9.32 10.30
CA TRP A 221 -24.80 -9.60 8.88
C TRP A 221 -25.27 -8.40 8.05
N PRO A 222 -24.42 -7.86 7.15
CA PRO A 222 -24.83 -6.77 6.27
C PRO A 222 -26.01 -7.26 5.45
N ARG A 223 -27.19 -6.65 5.63
CA ARG A 223 -28.43 -7.09 4.98
C ARG A 223 -28.17 -7.24 3.47
N PRO A 224 -28.70 -8.27 2.81
CA PRO A 224 -28.70 -8.27 1.34
C PRO A 224 -29.31 -6.93 0.89
N PRO A 225 -28.75 -6.27 -0.14
CA PRO A 225 -29.44 -5.14 -0.74
C PRO A 225 -30.84 -5.64 -1.04
N SER A 226 -31.84 -4.94 -0.51
CA SER A 226 -33.24 -5.21 -0.81
C SER A 226 -33.33 -5.38 -2.31
N THR A 227 -33.60 -6.59 -2.76
CA THR A 227 -33.98 -6.83 -4.14
C THR A 227 -35.14 -5.90 -4.39
N PHE A 228 -34.91 -4.90 -5.24
CA PHE A 228 -35.95 -4.10 -5.86
C PHE A 228 -36.93 -5.09 -6.51
N SER A 229 -37.99 -5.43 -5.78
CA SER A 229 -39.23 -6.00 -6.27
C SER A 229 -40.40 -5.32 -5.56
N ASP A 230 -40.21 -4.04 -5.26
CA ASP A 230 -41.30 -3.07 -5.15
C ASP A 230 -41.31 -2.28 -6.46
N TYR A 231 -41.90 -2.89 -7.49
CA TYR A 231 -42.52 -2.21 -8.62
C TYR A 231 -43.67 -3.12 -9.08
N GLU A 232 -44.89 -2.69 -8.73
CA GLU A 232 -46.12 -2.69 -9.55
C GLU A 232 -46.47 -4.01 -10.28
N GLU A 233 -47.61 -4.67 -10.05
CA GLU A 233 -48.99 -4.18 -9.86
C GLU A 233 -49.84 -5.32 -9.24
#